data_AF-A0A815UML2-F1
#
_entry.id   AF-A0A815UML2-F1
#
_cell.length_a   1.000
_cell.length_b   1.000
_cell.length_c   1.000
_cell.angle_alpha   90.00
_cell.angle_beta   90.00
_cell.angle_gamma   90.00
#
_symmetry.space_group_name_H-M   'P 1'
#
loop_
_entity.id
_entity.type
_entity.pdbx_description
1 polymer ?
#
loop_
_entity_poly.entity_id
_entity_poly.type
_entity_poly.pdbx_seq_one_letter_code
_entity_poly.pdbx_strand_id
1 'polypeptide(L)'
;MEKGWEQIVACLAILMSGAAYLPLDVDAPNDRLSTLIQEADVKIILTQSHCQPIFTHLTIISVDTFTDDIYPVPFPIKQQLATDLAYVIYTSGSTGKPKGVMISHQAVINTILDMNSRLHISTND
;
A
#
# COMPACT_ATOMS: atom_id res chain seq x y z
N MET A 1 -3.82 -2.13 8.88
CA MET A 1 -3.75 -3.58 9.15
C MET A 1 -2.53 -3.88 10.00
N GLU A 2 -2.63 -4.85 10.89
CA GLU A 2 -1.50 -5.37 11.66
C GLU A 2 -0.52 -6.13 10.77
N LYS A 3 0.66 -6.47 11.31
CA LYS A 3 1.69 -7.22 10.57
C LYS A 3 1.22 -8.64 10.31
N GLY A 4 1.21 -9.03 9.04
CA GLY A 4 0.71 -10.32 8.60
C GLY A 4 0.83 -10.50 7.09
N TRP A 5 0.43 -11.67 6.60
CA TRP A 5 0.45 -12.00 5.17
C TRP A 5 -0.53 -11.11 4.39
N GLU A 6 -1.60 -10.65 5.03
CA GLU A 6 -2.62 -9.75 4.49
C GLU A 6 -1.99 -8.44 4.03
N GLN A 7 -0.95 -7.94 4.71
CA GLN A 7 -0.22 -6.73 4.29
C GLN A 7 0.48 -6.93 2.95
N ILE A 8 1.12 -8.08 2.78
CA ILE A 8 1.83 -8.42 1.55
C ILE A 8 0.83 -8.60 0.42
N VAL A 9 -0.26 -9.33 0.65
CA VAL A 9 -1.34 -9.52 -0.33
C VAL A 9 -1.98 -8.18 -0.71
N ALA A 10 -2.26 -7.30 0.25
CA ALA A 10 -2.82 -5.98 -0.03
C ALA A 10 -1.88 -5.11 -0.87
N CYS A 11 -0.59 -5.06 -0.52
CA CYS A 11 0.40 -4.30 -1.28
C CYS A 11 0.48 -4.82 -2.72
N LEU A 12 0.60 -6.14 -2.91
CA LEU A 12 0.67 -6.75 -4.24
C LEU A 12 -0.61 -6.52 -5.05
N ALA A 13 -1.79 -6.69 -4.44
CA ALA A 13 -3.06 -6.42 -5.12
C ALA A 13 -3.18 -4.97 -5.59
N ILE A 14 -2.77 -4.00 -4.76
CA ILE A 14 -2.75 -2.58 -5.13
C ILE A 14 -1.80 -2.35 -6.31
N LEU A 15 -0.57 -2.87 -6.25
CA LEU A 15 0.41 -2.71 -7.32
C LEU A 15 -0.10 -3.34 -8.63
N MET A 16 -0.61 -4.58 -8.59
CA MET A 16 -1.16 -5.29 -9.75
C MET A 16 -2.39 -4.59 -10.36
N SER A 17 -3.12 -3.80 -9.57
CA SER A 17 -4.25 -2.99 -10.06
C SER A 17 -3.82 -1.73 -10.83
N GLY A 18 -2.52 -1.39 -10.81
CA GLY A 18 -1.98 -0.16 -11.38
C GLY A 18 -1.87 1.00 -10.39
N ALA A 19 -2.29 0.83 -9.14
CA ALA A 19 -2.31 1.89 -8.13
C ALA A 19 -1.06 1.87 -7.24
N ALA A 20 -0.84 2.97 -6.51
CA ALA A 20 0.17 3.09 -5.47
C ALA A 20 -0.45 2.92 -4.08
N TYR A 21 0.23 2.24 -3.17
CA TYR A 21 -0.28 2.08 -1.80
C TYR A 21 0.20 3.21 -0.88
N LEU A 22 -0.62 3.53 0.12
CA LEU A 22 -0.30 4.41 1.24
C LEU A 22 -0.46 3.59 2.53
N PRO A 23 0.64 3.24 3.23
CA PRO A 23 0.51 2.55 4.50
C PRO A 23 -0.07 3.49 5.56
N LEU A 24 -1.12 3.01 6.23
CA LEU A 24 -1.77 3.70 7.33
C LEU A 24 -1.63 2.87 8.61
N ASP A 25 -1.21 3.53 9.68
CA ASP A 25 -1.10 2.94 11.02
C ASP A 25 -2.50 2.77 11.62
N VAL A 26 -2.81 1.56 12.10
CA VAL A 26 -4.12 1.25 12.70
C VAL A 26 -4.33 1.95 14.03
N ASP A 27 -3.24 2.26 14.74
CA ASP A 27 -3.27 2.91 16.04
C ASP A 27 -3.25 4.45 15.92
N ALA A 28 -3.16 4.98 14.70
CA ALA A 28 -3.20 6.41 14.48
C ALA A 28 -4.59 7.00 14.81
N PRO A 29 -4.66 8.19 15.43
CA PRO A 29 -5.94 8.86 15.66
C PRO A 29 -6.73 9.08 14.37
N ASN A 30 -8.06 8.96 14.44
CA ASN A 30 -8.96 9.12 13.28
C ASN A 30 -8.76 10.46 12.55
N ASP A 31 -8.50 11.55 13.27
CA ASP A 31 -8.24 12.87 12.66
C ASP A 31 -6.98 12.86 11.78
N ARG A 32 -5.94 12.15 12.22
CA ARG A 32 -4.70 11.97 11.46
C ARG A 32 -4.97 11.13 10.22
N LEU A 33 -5.67 10.01 10.36
CA LEU A 33 -6.05 9.14 9.23
C LEU A 33 -6.88 9.90 8.20
N SER A 34 -7.89 10.66 8.65
CA SER A 34 -8.74 11.49 7.80
C SER A 34 -7.92 12.50 7.00
N THR A 35 -6.97 13.17 7.65
CA THR A 35 -6.08 14.13 7.00
C THR A 35 -5.25 13.47 5.89
N LEU A 36 -4.64 12.30 6.18
CA LEU A 36 -3.80 11.58 5.21
C LEU A 36 -4.62 11.07 4.01
N ILE A 37 -5.81 10.51 4.27
CA ILE A 37 -6.75 10.04 3.26
C ILE A 37 -7.17 11.18 2.34
N GLN A 38 -7.50 12.35 2.91
CA GLN A 38 -7.92 13.52 2.15
C GLN A 38 -6.79 14.09 1.30
N GLU A 39 -5.59 14.27 1.88
CA GLU A 39 -4.43 14.82 1.16
C GLU A 39 -3.96 13.88 0.01
N ALA A 40 -4.09 12.57 0.20
CA ALA A 40 -3.72 11.57 -0.82
C ALA A 40 -4.87 11.21 -1.80
N ASP A 41 -6.04 11.84 -1.67
CA ASP A 41 -7.25 11.54 -2.44
C ASP A 41 -7.61 10.04 -2.49
N VAL A 42 -7.44 9.34 -1.36
CA VAL A 42 -7.67 7.88 -1.26
C VAL A 42 -9.16 7.59 -1.51
N LYS A 43 -9.44 6.56 -2.33
CA LYS A 43 -10.81 6.10 -2.63
C LYS A 43 -11.12 4.71 -2.07
N ILE A 44 -10.09 3.88 -1.91
CA ILE A 44 -10.21 2.48 -1.51
C ILE A 44 -9.23 2.22 -0.35
N ILE A 45 -9.70 1.56 0.70
CA ILE A 45 -8.88 1.06 1.81
C ILE A 45 -8.93 -0.46 1.80
N LEU A 46 -7.77 -1.10 1.71
CA LEU A 46 -7.61 -2.51 2.06
C LEU A 46 -7.24 -2.61 3.54
N THR A 47 -7.89 -3.49 4.29
CA THR A 47 -7.65 -3.68 5.73
C THR A 47 -7.96 -5.12 6.17
N GLN A 48 -7.81 -5.40 7.46
CA GLN A 48 -8.36 -6.60 8.09
C GLN A 48 -9.73 -6.28 8.68
N SER A 49 -10.62 -7.25 8.73
CA SER A 49 -12.01 -7.11 9.21
C SER A 49 -12.10 -6.51 10.61
N HIS A 50 -11.17 -6.87 11.49
CA HIS A 50 -11.08 -6.35 12.87
C HIS A 50 -10.43 -4.96 12.98
N CYS A 51 -9.78 -4.46 11.92
CA CYS A 51 -9.15 -3.14 11.84
C CYS A 51 -9.94 -2.16 10.95
N GLN A 52 -11.24 -2.38 10.72
CA GLN A 52 -11.99 -1.51 9.82
C GLN A 52 -12.12 -0.10 10.39
N PRO A 53 -11.67 0.94 9.65
CA PRO A 53 -11.88 2.31 10.08
C PRO A 53 -13.33 2.76 9.81
N ILE A 54 -13.77 3.79 10.51
CA ILE A 54 -15.12 4.36 10.33
C ILE A 54 -15.05 5.50 9.29
N PHE A 55 -15.08 5.15 8.00
CA PHE A 55 -15.18 6.11 6.89
C PHE A 55 -16.36 5.76 5.97
N THR A 56 -17.35 6.65 5.90
CA THR A 56 -18.60 6.40 5.14
C THR A 56 -18.50 6.67 3.64
N HIS A 57 -17.46 7.37 3.19
CA HIS A 57 -17.29 7.82 1.80
C HIS A 57 -16.26 7.00 1.01
N LEU A 58 -15.64 5.99 1.64
CA LEU A 58 -14.59 5.16 1.05
C LEU A 58 -15.08 3.75 0.81
N THR A 59 -14.55 3.10 -0.21
CA THR A 59 -14.69 1.65 -0.36
C THR A 59 -13.70 0.96 0.57
N ILE A 60 -14.21 0.20 1.55
CA ILE A 60 -13.37 -0.56 2.49
C ILE A 60 -13.49 -2.05 2.14
N ILE A 61 -12.35 -2.71 1.94
CA ILE A 61 -12.27 -4.13 1.59
C ILE A 61 -11.43 -4.83 2.66
N SER A 62 -12.01 -5.86 3.26
CA SER A 62 -11.32 -6.74 4.20
C SER A 62 -10.60 -7.86 3.44
N VAL A 63 -9.29 -7.97 3.62
CA VAL A 63 -8.45 -8.95 2.90
C VAL A 63 -8.59 -10.36 3.50
N ASP A 64 -8.95 -10.44 4.79
CA ASP A 64 -9.11 -11.66 5.57
C ASP A 64 -10.51 -12.30 5.45
N THR A 65 -11.42 -11.70 4.68
CA THR A 65 -12.79 -12.22 4.49
C THR A 65 -12.97 -13.02 3.19
N PHE A 66 -11.93 -13.07 2.35
CA PHE A 66 -11.95 -13.82 1.11
C PHE A 66 -11.87 -15.33 1.42
N THR A 67 -12.81 -16.12 0.90
CA THR A 67 -12.80 -17.59 1.02
C THR A 67 -12.00 -18.22 -0.13
N ASP A 68 -11.54 -19.46 0.06
CA ASP A 68 -10.78 -20.24 -0.94
C ASP A 68 -11.55 -20.51 -2.25
N ASP A 69 -12.84 -20.16 -2.33
CA ASP A 69 -13.68 -20.30 -3.52
C ASP A 69 -13.41 -19.22 -4.59
N ILE A 70 -12.42 -18.36 -4.40
CA ILE A 70 -11.94 -17.44 -5.43
C ILE A 70 -11.09 -18.25 -6.41
N TYR A 71 -11.76 -18.77 -7.44
CA TYR A 71 -11.07 -19.31 -8.60
C TYR A 71 -10.11 -18.26 -9.16
N PRO A 72 -8.88 -18.62 -9.55
CA PRO A 72 -7.97 -17.70 -10.23
C PRO A 72 -8.59 -17.29 -11.56
N VAL A 73 -9.34 -16.19 -11.55
CA VAL A 73 -9.81 -15.55 -12.76
C VAL A 73 -8.60 -14.85 -13.38
N PRO A 74 -8.28 -15.09 -14.66
CA PRO A 74 -7.24 -14.33 -15.33
C PRO A 74 -7.58 -12.84 -15.24
N PHE A 75 -6.88 -12.12 -14.37
CA PHE A 75 -7.04 -10.69 -14.25
C PHE A 75 -6.03 -10.02 -15.18
N PRO A 76 -6.46 -9.12 -16.07
CA PRO A 76 -5.51 -8.35 -16.87
C PRO A 76 -4.70 -7.47 -15.92
N ILE A 77 -3.44 -7.82 -15.71
CA ILE A 77 -2.50 -6.93 -15.01
C ILE A 77 -2.45 -5.65 -15.84
N LYS A 78 -2.78 -4.51 -15.21
CA LYS A 78 -2.68 -3.24 -15.92
C LYS A 78 -1.23 -3.00 -16.29
N GLN A 79 -1.02 -2.56 -17.54
CA GLN A 79 0.29 -2.10 -17.95
C GLN A 79 0.65 -0.86 -17.13
N GLN A 80 1.77 -0.93 -16.41
CA GLN A 80 2.34 0.17 -15.63
C GLN A 80 3.64 0.63 -16.29
N LEU A 81 3.91 1.93 -16.21
CA LEU A 81 5.20 2.51 -16.57
C LEU A 81 6.15 2.46 -15.38
N ALA A 82 7.46 2.39 -15.65
CA ALA A 82 8.47 2.42 -14.60
C ALA A 82 8.44 3.73 -13.77
N THR A 83 7.89 4.80 -14.36
CA THR A 83 7.71 6.11 -13.73
C THR A 83 6.44 6.21 -12.88
N ASP A 84 5.52 5.24 -12.98
CA ASP A 84 4.30 5.23 -12.16
C ASP A 84 4.66 5.05 -10.68
N LEU A 85 3.79 5.57 -9.81
CA LEU A 85 3.99 5.46 -8.37
C LEU A 85 3.80 4.02 -7.89
N ALA A 86 4.72 3.56 -7.03
CA ALA A 86 4.61 2.31 -6.30
C ALA A 86 3.98 2.54 -4.92
N TYR A 87 4.42 3.57 -4.21
CA TYR A 87 3.84 3.94 -2.92
C TYR A 87 4.04 5.42 -2.58
N VAL A 88 3.25 5.87 -1.60
CA VAL A 88 3.41 7.18 -0.95
C VAL A 88 3.55 6.98 0.55
N ILE A 89 4.58 7.55 1.16
CA ILE A 89 4.75 7.55 2.63
C ILE A 89 4.71 8.98 3.14
N TYR A 90 3.88 9.24 4.14
CA TYR A 90 3.80 10.56 4.75
C TYR A 90 4.76 10.73 5.91
N THR A 91 5.49 11.84 5.92
CA THR A 91 6.38 12.23 7.02
C THR A 91 5.81 13.42 7.78
N SER A 92 6.27 13.62 9.01
CA SER A 92 6.00 14.86 9.75
C SER A 92 6.63 16.04 9.01
N GLY A 93 5.80 16.99 8.57
CA GLY A 93 6.29 18.23 8.00
C GLY A 93 6.72 19.20 9.10
N SER A 94 7.80 19.94 8.87
CA SER A 94 8.25 21.02 9.75
C SER A 94 7.21 22.14 9.93
N THR A 95 6.27 22.26 8.99
CA THR A 95 5.15 23.21 8.99
C THR A 95 3.89 22.67 9.66
N GLY A 96 3.96 21.50 10.30
CA GLY A 96 2.82 20.82 10.94
C GLY A 96 1.93 20.02 9.98
N LYS A 97 1.94 20.34 8.68
CA LYS A 97 1.22 19.55 7.65
C LYS A 97 2.05 18.34 7.20
N PRO A 98 1.49 17.12 7.18
CA PRO A 98 2.15 15.96 6.62
C PRO A 98 2.57 16.16 5.16
N LYS A 99 3.71 15.60 4.75
CA LYS A 99 4.18 15.64 3.35
C LYS A 99 4.23 14.23 2.78
N GLY A 100 3.56 14.00 1.66
CA GLY A 100 3.58 12.73 0.95
C GLY A 100 4.86 12.59 0.12
N VAL A 101 5.73 11.64 0.49
CA VAL A 101 6.89 11.25 -0.29
C VAL A 101 6.45 10.22 -1.32
N MET A 102 6.43 10.62 -2.59
CA MET A 102 5.98 9.79 -3.70
C MET A 102 7.17 9.02 -4.29
N ILE A 103 7.07 7.69 -4.33
CA ILE A 103 8.12 6.81 -4.84
C ILE A 103 7.61 6.02 -6.04
N SER A 104 8.34 6.06 -7.15
CA SER A 104 8.02 5.32 -8.38
C SER A 104 8.59 3.90 -8.37
N HIS A 105 8.03 3.03 -9.22
CA HIS A 105 8.50 1.66 -9.41
C HIS A 105 10.01 1.60 -9.72
N GLN A 106 10.50 2.45 -10.63
CA GLN A 106 11.93 2.48 -10.96
C GLN A 106 12.83 2.83 -9.76
N ALA A 107 12.38 3.72 -8.87
CA ALA A 107 13.15 4.13 -7.70
C ALA A 107 13.25 2.99 -6.67
N VAL A 108 12.15 2.26 -6.49
CA VAL A 108 12.11 1.06 -5.64
C VAL A 108 13.04 -0.01 -6.20
N ILE A 109 12.89 -0.35 -7.48
CA ILE A 109 13.69 -1.40 -8.13
C ILE A 109 15.19 -1.06 -8.11
N ASN A 110 15.57 0.18 -8.39
CA ASN A 110 16.96 0.61 -8.28
C ASN A 110 17.54 0.35 -6.88
N THR A 111 16.77 0.65 -5.83
CA THR A 111 17.19 0.43 -4.44
C THR A 111 17.29 -1.05 -4.10
N ILE A 112 16.30 -1.86 -4.48
CA ILE A 112 16.29 -3.31 -4.22
C ILE A 112 17.46 -3.99 -4.93
N LEU A 113 17.71 -3.66 -6.20
CA LEU A 113 18.81 -4.28 -6.97
C LEU A 113 20.18 -3.92 -6.40
N ASP A 114 20.39 -2.66 -5.99
CA ASP A 114 21.61 -2.23 -5.31
C ASP A 114 21.80 -2.97 -3.97
N MET A 115 20.74 -3.07 -3.16
CA MET A 115 20.80 -3.81 -1.88
C MET A 115 21.11 -5.28 -2.08
N ASN A 116 20.42 -5.96 -3.00
CA ASN A 116 20.65 -7.37 -3.30
C ASN A 116 22.08 -7.61 -3.77
N SER A 117 22.62 -6.70 -4.60
CA SER A 117 23.99 -6.78 -5.09
C SER A 117 25.02 -6.57 -3.97
N ARG A 118 24.87 -5.53 -3.14
CA ARG A 118 25.83 -5.20 -2.08
C ARG A 118 25.81 -6.16 -0.90
N LEU A 119 24.64 -6.72 -0.59
CA LEU A 119 24.44 -7.62 0.55
C LEU A 119 24.44 -9.10 0.14
N HIS A 120 24.59 -9.40 -1.15
CA HIS A 120 24.57 -10.75 -1.71
C HIS A 120 23.30 -11.55 -1.37
N ILE A 121 22.14 -10.88 -1.33
CA ILE A 121 20.85 -11.52 -1.05
C ILE A 121 20.50 -12.47 -2.19
N SER A 122 20.09 -13.68 -1.81
CA SER A 122 19.76 -14.81 -2.66
C SER A 122 18.43 -15.43 -2.23
N THR A 123 17.99 -16.46 -2.95
CA THR A 123 16.77 -17.21 -2.59
C THR A 123 16.97 -18.16 -1.40
N ASN A 124 18.20 -18.27 -0.87
CA ASN A 124 18.53 -19.14 0.25
C ASN A 124 18.63 -18.38 1.60
N ASP A 125 18.40 -17.07 1.58
CA ASP A 125 18.37 -16.20 2.77
C ASP A 125 16.99 -16.20 3.47
#